data_AF-A0A1M3MQL1-F1
#
_entry.id   AF-A0A1M3MQL1-F1
#
_cell.length_a   1.000
_cell.length_b   1.000
_cell.length_c   1.000
_cell.angle_alpha   90.00
_cell.angle_beta   90.00
_cell.angle_gamma   90.00
#
_symmetry.space_group_name_H-M   'P 1'
#
loop_
_entity.id
_entity.type
_entity.pdbx_description
1 polymer ?
#
loop_
_entity_poly.entity_id
_entity_poly.type
_entity_poly.pdbx_seq_one_letter_code
_entity_poly.pdbx_strand_id
1 'polypeptide(L)'
;MLSFSYAFDTDDAALHACVAGLGIALAPPLLTSKEMRSGALVAFPGYEPVEIGAYRYLRRSESKVVRQFCSWLRAQVQSLG
;
A
#
# COMPACT_ATOMS: atom_id res chain seq x y z
N MET A 1 27.52 3.24 -9.62
CA MET A 1 26.24 3.63 -10.28
C MET A 1 25.34 2.40 -10.25
N LEU A 2 24.23 2.44 -9.52
CA LEU A 2 23.25 1.34 -9.51
C LEU A 2 22.53 1.35 -10.87
N SER A 3 22.48 0.19 -11.54
CA SER A 3 21.69 -0.01 -12.77
C SER A 3 20.52 -0.90 -12.41
N PHE A 4 19.29 -0.42 -12.64
CA PHE A 4 18.09 -1.21 -12.42
C PHE A 4 17.69 -1.86 -13.74
N SER A 5 17.60 -3.19 -13.76
CA SER A 5 17.14 -3.93 -14.95
C SER A 5 15.64 -3.78 -15.20
N TYR A 6 14.88 -3.42 -14.17
CA TYR A 6 13.43 -3.20 -14.23
C TYR A 6 13.07 -1.91 -13.48
N ALA A 7 12.24 -1.09 -14.11
CA ALA A 7 11.63 0.09 -13.51
C ALA A 7 10.13 0.04 -13.81
N PHE A 8 9.33 0.28 -12.76
CA PHE A 8 7.87 0.26 -12.84
C PHE A 8 7.34 1.62 -12.41
N ASP A 9 6.47 2.22 -13.22
CA ASP A 9 5.94 3.57 -12.98
C ASP A 9 4.78 3.58 -11.96
N THR A 10 4.28 2.40 -11.57
CA THR A 10 3.16 2.26 -10.62
C THR A 10 3.46 1.19 -9.57
N ASP A 11 2.97 1.41 -8.35
CA ASP A 11 3.11 0.46 -7.24
C ASP A 11 2.47 -0.90 -7.56
N ASP A 12 1.36 -0.89 -8.29
CA ASP A 12 0.66 -2.10 -8.72
C ASP A 12 1.53 -2.97 -9.66
N ALA A 13 2.19 -2.35 -10.65
CA ALA A 13 3.09 -3.06 -11.54
C ALA A 13 4.33 -3.59 -10.81
N ALA A 14 4.88 -2.82 -9.88
CA ALA A 14 5.98 -3.26 -9.03
C ALA A 14 5.59 -4.44 -8.13
N LEU A 15 4.37 -4.44 -7.58
CA LEU A 15 3.86 -5.54 -6.77
C LEU A 15 3.61 -6.80 -7.58
N HIS A 16 3.03 -6.67 -8.77
CA HIS A 16 2.88 -7.81 -9.68
C HIS A 16 4.24 -8.43 -10.06
N ALA A 17 5.26 -7.60 -10.29
CA ALA A 17 6.62 -8.08 -10.54
C ALA A 17 7.22 -8.78 -9.31
N CYS A 18 6.97 -8.26 -8.11
CA CYS A 18 7.39 -8.87 -6.84
C CYS A 18 6.75 -10.26 -6.66
N VAL A 19 5.44 -10.37 -6.89
CA VAL A 19 4.71 -11.66 -6.86
C VAL A 19 5.23 -12.64 -7.92
N ALA A 20 5.67 -12.15 -9.07
CA ALA A 20 6.29 -12.96 -10.12
C ALA A 20 7.75 -13.37 -9.81
N GLY A 21 8.30 -12.95 -8.66
CA GLY A 21 9.66 -13.30 -8.25
C GLY A 21 10.77 -12.46 -8.90
N LEU A 22 10.44 -11.30 -9.48
CA LEU A 22 11.41 -10.43 -10.15
C LEU A 22 12.21 -9.55 -9.18
N GLY A 23 11.84 -9.49 -7.90
CA GLY A 23 12.57 -8.70 -6.90
C GLY A 23 11.81 -8.50 -5.59
N ILE A 24 12.26 -7.52 -4.82
CA ILE A 24 11.66 -7.07 -3.55
C ILE A 24 11.15 -5.64 -3.75
N ALA A 25 9.97 -5.34 -3.20
CA ALA A 25 9.37 -4.02 -3.26
C ALA A 25 9.05 -3.48 -1.86
N LEU A 26 9.24 -2.17 -1.67
CA LEU A 26 8.68 -1.45 -0.52
C LEU A 26 7.26 -1.02 -0.89
N ALA A 27 6.26 -1.49 -0.15
CA ALA A 27 4.87 -1.21 -0.44
C ALA A 27 4.06 -1.07 0.86
N PRO A 28 3.03 -0.20 0.87
CA PRO A 28 2.16 -0.06 2.02
C PRO A 28 1.33 -1.33 2.26
N PRO A 29 1.01 -1.69 3.51
CA PRO A 29 0.21 -2.87 3.82
C PRO A 29 -1.12 -2.95 3.07
N LEU A 30 -1.74 -1.81 2.75
CA LEU A 30 -2.96 -1.71 1.96
C LEU A 30 -2.85 -2.43 0.60
N LEU A 31 -1.67 -2.39 -0.04
CA LEU A 31 -1.48 -2.98 -1.36
C LEU A 31 -0.95 -4.42 -1.31
N THR A 32 -0.43 -4.88 -0.17
CA THR A 32 0.18 -6.23 -0.04
C THR A 32 -0.65 -7.21 0.78
N SER A 33 -1.65 -6.73 1.53
CA SER A 33 -2.39 -7.52 2.51
C SER A 33 -2.98 -8.82 1.95
N LYS A 34 -3.47 -8.80 0.71
CA LYS A 34 -4.09 -9.97 0.08
C LYS A 34 -3.02 -11.04 -0.23
N GLU A 35 -1.93 -10.63 -0.86
CA GLU A 35 -0.83 -11.48 -1.30
C GLU A 35 -0.04 -12.02 -0.10
N MET A 36 0.09 -11.23 0.97
CA MET A 36 0.64 -11.66 2.26
C MET A 36 -0.23 -12.75 2.90
N ARG A 37 -1.56 -12.57 2.94
CA ARG A 37 -2.49 -13.58 3.48
C ARG A 37 -2.49 -14.88 2.69
N SER A 38 -2.32 -14.82 1.37
CA SER A 38 -2.24 -16.03 0.54
C SER A 38 -0.85 -16.68 0.56
N GLY A 39 0.15 -16.05 1.19
CA GLY A 39 1.54 -16.51 1.19
C GLY A 39 2.27 -16.30 -0.14
N ALA A 40 1.71 -15.50 -1.06
CA ALA A 40 2.35 -15.15 -2.31
C ALA A 40 3.47 -14.11 -2.11
N LEU A 41 3.33 -13.27 -1.08
CA LEU A 41 4.38 -12.38 -0.59
C LEU A 41 4.69 -12.70 0.87
N VAL A 42 5.91 -12.36 1.26
CA VAL A 42 6.39 -12.43 2.65
C VAL A 42 7.12 -11.14 3.00
N ALA A 43 7.12 -10.78 4.29
CA ALA A 43 7.93 -9.69 4.77
C ALA A 43 9.41 -10.06 4.62
N PHE A 44 10.23 -9.10 4.18
CA PHE A 44 11.65 -9.33 4.03
C PHE A 44 12.32 -9.42 5.42
N PRO A 45 13.02 -10.52 5.74
CA PRO A 45 13.50 -10.76 7.10
C PRO A 45 14.60 -9.77 7.49
N GLY A 46 14.58 -9.31 8.75
CA GLY A 46 15.61 -8.42 9.30
C GLY A 46 15.42 -6.94 8.99
N TYR A 47 14.28 -6.54 8.43
CA TYR A 47 13.95 -5.15 8.16
C TYR A 47 12.66 -4.75 8.87
N GLU A 48 12.74 -3.66 9.62
CA GLU A 48 11.58 -3.05 10.27
C GLU A 48 10.76 -2.24 9.26
N PRO A 49 9.43 -2.14 9.44
CA PRO A 49 8.59 -1.23 8.66
C PRO A 49 9.09 0.21 8.75
N VAL A 50 9.05 0.92 7.63
CA VAL A 50 9.45 2.33 7.57
C VAL A 50 8.21 3.20 7.35
N GLU A 51 8.08 4.29 8.11
CA GLU A 51 7.02 5.27 7.90
C GLU A 51 7.44 6.30 6.85
N ILE A 52 6.76 6.32 5.70
CA ILE A 52 7.09 7.19 4.55
C ILE A 52 6.20 8.44 4.46
N GLY A 53 5.44 8.72 5.52
CA GLY A 53 4.47 9.82 5.59
C GLY A 53 3.01 9.36 5.44
N ALA A 54 2.08 10.32 5.48
CA ALA A 54 0.65 10.04 5.45
C ALA A 54 -0.10 11.01 4.53
N TYR A 55 -1.09 10.47 3.81
CA TYR A 55 -2.06 11.27 3.07
C TYR A 55 -3.17 11.74 3.99
N ARG A 56 -3.66 12.97 3.75
CA ARG A 56 -4.82 13.53 4.44
C ARG A 56 -5.86 13.95 3.41
N TYR A 57 -7.11 13.56 3.63
CA TYR A 57 -8.21 14.07 2.81
C TYR A 57 -8.67 15.43 3.35
N LEU A 58 -9.08 16.31 2.44
CA LEU A 58 -9.70 17.59 2.79
C LEU A 58 -11.22 17.48 2.60
N ARG A 59 -11.98 17.60 3.68
CA ARG A 59 -13.45 17.69 3.61
C ARG A 59 -13.85 19.10 3.17
N ARG A 60 -14.36 19.24 1.95
CA ARG A 60 -14.80 20.54 1.39
C ARG A 60 -16.32 20.78 1.46
N SER A 61 -17.07 19.85 2.04
CA SER A 61 -18.54 19.93 2.12
C SER A 61 -19.06 19.25 3.37
N GLU A 62 -20.14 19.80 3.91
CA GLU A 62 -20.92 19.23 5.01
C GLU A 62 -22.16 18.47 4.51
N SER A 63 -22.16 17.98 3.27
CA SER A 63 -23.27 17.14 2.80
C SER A 63 -23.31 15.81 3.55
N LYS A 64 -24.50 15.22 3.68
CA LYS A 64 -24.68 13.90 4.30
C LYS A 64 -23.81 12.83 3.64
N VAL A 65 -23.74 12.85 2.30
CA VAL A 65 -22.95 11.91 1.50
C VAL A 65 -21.46 12.05 1.80
N VAL A 66 -20.93 13.28 1.87
CA VAL A 66 -19.51 13.50 2.18
C VAL A 66 -19.19 13.06 3.60
N ARG A 67 -20.06 13.31 4.58
CA ARG A 67 -19.86 12.80 5.95
C ARG A 67 -19.85 11.27 6.00
N GLN A 68 -20.78 10.61 5.29
CA GLN A 68 -20.83 9.15 5.22
C GLN A 68 -19.56 8.58 4.58
N PHE A 69 -19.10 9.15 3.47
CA PHE A 69 -17.85 8.75 2.83
C PHE A 69 -16.64 8.90 3.76
N CYS A 70 -16.47 10.05 4.43
CA CYS A 70 -15.38 10.24 5.37
C CYS A 70 -15.47 9.31 6.61
N SER A 71 -16.68 8.92 7.01
CA SER A 71 -16.87 7.94 8.09
C SER A 71 -16.44 6.55 7.64
N TRP A 72 -16.86 6.13 6.44
CA TRP A 72 -16.46 4.87 5.85
C TRP A 72 -14.95 4.79 5.64
N LEU A 73 -14.33 5.83 5.06
CA LEU A 73 -12.88 5.85 4.81
C LEU A 73 -12.08 5.72 6.11
N ARG A 74 -12.50 6.38 7.19
CA ARG A 74 -11.87 6.23 8.51
C ARG A 74 -11.98 4.81 9.05
N ALA A 75 -13.12 4.16 8.87
CA ALA A 75 -13.28 2.75 9.27
C ALA A 75 -12.36 1.82 8.46
N GLN A 76 -12.17 2.09 7.15
CA GLN A 76 -11.21 1.33 6.34
C GLN A 76 -9.77 1.50 6.83
N VAL A 77 -9.35 2.72 7.16
CA VAL A 77 -8.00 2.97 7.71
C VAL A 77 -7.78 2.25 9.04
N GLN A 78 -8.77 2.23 9.93
CA GLN A 78 -8.67 1.53 11.20
C GLN A 78 -8.59 0.01 11.05
N SER A 79 -9.13 -0.57 9.97
CA SER A 79 -9.01 -2.00 9.69
C SER A 79 -7.66 -2.43 9.09
N LEU A 80 -6.81 -1.47 8.73
CA LEU A 80 -5.51 -1.71 8.07
C LEU A 80 -4.31 -1.66 9.04
N GLY A 81 -4.52 -1.17 10.27
CA GLY A 81 -3.52 -1.18 11.35
C GLY A 81 -3.88 -2.19 12.42
#